data_AF-A0A5E4HZ01-F1
#
_entry.id   AF-A0A5E4HZ01-F1
#
_cell.length_a   1.000
_cell.length_b   1.000
_cell.length_c   1.000
_cell.angle_alpha   90.00
_cell.angle_beta   90.00
_cell.angle_gamma   90.00
#
_symmetry.space_group_name_H-M   'P 1'
#
loop_
_entity.id
_entity.type
_entity.pdbx_description
1 polymer ?
#
loop_
_entity_poly.entity_id
_entity_poly.type
_entity_poly.pdbx_seq_one_letter_code
_entity_poly.pdbx_strand_id
1 'polypeptide(L)'
;MNRRRIHAALQLVFLALLLTPILFGSNAVGYLENALSDICVQIQDMIPTASMLLVVLGSVLYGSAQLFGNAEIRAKGSVWATSCITGAILGLIIATVAPDILGQLAGTPVNC
;
A
#
# COMPACT_ATOMS: atom_id res chain seq x y z
N MET A 1 44.86 -25.01 28.42
CA MET A 1 43.85 -25.21 27.36
C MET A 1 43.69 -23.89 26.60
N ASN A 2 43.80 -23.91 25.27
CA ASN A 2 44.57 -22.92 24.50
C ASN A 2 43.70 -21.78 23.89
N ARG A 3 43.86 -20.52 24.34
CA ARG A 3 43.08 -19.33 23.89
C ARG A 3 43.03 -19.16 22.36
N ARG A 4 44.08 -19.57 21.63
CA ARG A 4 44.12 -19.49 20.15
C ARG A 4 43.08 -20.39 19.47
N ARG A 5 42.69 -21.51 20.08
CA ARG A 5 41.65 -22.41 19.54
C ARG A 5 40.25 -21.83 19.73
N ILE A 6 40.03 -21.03 20.76
CA ILE A 6 38.74 -20.38 21.05
C ILE A 6 38.49 -19.26 20.03
N HIS A 7 39.51 -18.46 19.69
CA HIS A 7 39.37 -17.43 18.66
C HIS A 7 39.13 -18.00 17.25
N ALA A 8 39.83 -19.10 16.89
CA ALA A 8 39.61 -19.77 15.61
C ALA A 8 38.20 -20.37 15.51
N ALA A 9 37.69 -20.96 16.60
CA ALA A 9 36.31 -21.46 16.66
C ALA A 9 35.29 -20.32 16.56
N LEU A 10 35.52 -19.18 17.24
CA LEU A 10 34.65 -18.01 17.17
C LEU A 10 34.57 -17.43 15.75
N GLN A 11 35.71 -17.34 15.04
CA GLN A 11 35.75 -16.85 13.66
C GLN A 11 35.02 -17.79 12.69
N LEU A 12 35.13 -19.11 12.87
CA LEU A 12 34.40 -20.08 12.05
C LEU A 12 32.89 -20.04 12.30
N VAL A 13 32.45 -19.85 13.55
CA VAL A 13 31.03 -19.69 13.88
C VAL A 13 30.47 -18.39 13.29
N PHE A 14 31.21 -17.30 13.37
CA PHE A 14 30.79 -16.01 12.81
C PHE A 14 30.71 -16.03 11.28
N LEU A 15 31.64 -16.72 10.61
CA LEU A 15 31.61 -16.93 9.17
C LEU A 15 30.43 -17.80 8.74
N ALA A 16 30.14 -18.88 9.49
CA ALA A 16 28.98 -19.75 9.23
C ALA A 16 27.64 -19.00 9.41
N LEU A 17 27.56 -18.08 10.39
CA LEU A 17 26.37 -17.27 10.64
C LEU A 17 26.07 -16.26 9.51
N LEU A 18 27.11 -15.79 8.79
CA LEU A 18 26.96 -14.85 7.67
C LEU A 18 26.61 -15.54 6.35
N LEU A 19 26.87 -16.85 6.24
CA LEU A 19 26.62 -17.65 5.02
C LEU A 19 25.24 -18.33 5.00
N THR A 20 24.58 -18.47 6.14
CA THR A 20 23.21 -19.03 6.22
C THR A 20 22.15 -18.26 5.42
N PRO A 21 22.11 -16.90 5.32
CA PRO A 21 21.07 -16.22 4.54
C PRO A 21 21.16 -16.47 3.03
N ILE A 22 22.34 -16.83 2.51
CA ILE A 22 22.56 -17.03 1.07
C ILE A 22 21.94 -18.36 0.61
N LEU A 23 21.90 -19.37 1.47
CA LEU A 23 21.40 -20.72 1.12
C LEU A 23 19.88 -20.87 1.22
N PHE A 24 19.20 -20.03 2.00
CA PHE A 24 17.74 -20.07 2.20
C PHE A 24 17.00 -18.87 1.58
N GLY A 25 17.72 -17.88 1.04
CA GLY A 25 17.12 -16.66 0.50
C GLY A 25 16.39 -16.82 -0.84
N SER A 26 16.71 -17.83 -1.65
CA SER A 26 16.16 -17.97 -3.01
C SER A 26 14.66 -18.32 -3.02
N ASN A 27 14.18 -19.09 -2.05
CA ASN A 27 12.76 -19.46 -1.99
C ASN A 27 11.91 -18.39 -1.30
N ALA A 28 12.50 -17.58 -0.40
CA ALA A 28 11.77 -16.56 0.35
C ALA A 28 11.27 -15.41 -0.54
N VAL A 29 11.99 -15.10 -1.63
CA VAL A 29 11.62 -14.01 -2.54
C VAL A 29 10.34 -14.33 -3.30
N GLY A 30 10.16 -15.57 -3.79
CA GLY A 30 8.96 -15.95 -4.55
C GLY A 30 7.67 -15.95 -3.72
N TYR A 31 7.73 -16.31 -2.43
CA TYR A 31 6.56 -16.20 -1.55
C TYR A 31 6.20 -14.75 -1.24
N LEU A 32 7.20 -13.88 -1.15
CA LEU A 32 6.99 -12.46 -0.90
C LEU A 32 6.39 -11.78 -2.13
N GLU A 33 6.86 -12.10 -3.34
CA GLU A 33 6.30 -11.59 -4.59
C GLU A 33 4.83 -12.02 -4.77
N ASN A 34 4.51 -13.29 -4.50
CA ASN A 34 3.13 -13.77 -4.56
C ASN A 34 2.23 -13.10 -3.52
N ALA A 35 2.70 -12.95 -2.28
CA ALA A 35 1.93 -12.27 -1.23
C ALA A 35 1.71 -10.78 -1.54
N LEU A 36 2.70 -10.10 -2.14
CA LEU A 36 2.54 -8.71 -2.59
C LEU A 36 1.55 -8.60 -3.75
N SER A 37 1.55 -9.55 -4.69
CA SER A 37 0.60 -9.60 -5.81
C SER A 37 -0.83 -9.78 -5.32
N ASP A 38 -1.08 -10.71 -4.39
CA ASP A 38 -2.42 -10.94 -3.82
C ASP A 38 -2.97 -9.70 -3.10
N ILE A 39 -2.11 -9.02 -2.32
CA ILE A 39 -2.46 -7.76 -1.66
C ILE A 39 -2.78 -6.69 -2.71
N CYS A 40 -2.03 -6.64 -3.81
CA CYS A 40 -2.24 -5.65 -4.86
C CYS A 40 -3.59 -5.83 -5.55
N VAL A 41 -3.94 -7.05 -5.96
CA VAL A 41 -5.23 -7.39 -6.56
C VAL A 41 -6.37 -7.09 -5.59
N GLN A 42 -6.22 -7.48 -4.32
CA GLN A 42 -7.24 -7.21 -3.31
C GLN A 42 -7.49 -5.71 -3.11
N ILE A 43 -6.43 -4.89 -3.08
CA ILE A 43 -6.56 -3.43 -2.99
C ILE A 43 -7.21 -2.86 -4.24
N GLN A 44 -6.84 -3.34 -5.43
CA GLN A 44 -7.37 -2.86 -6.71
C GLN A 44 -8.87 -3.16 -6.88
N ASP A 45 -9.36 -4.27 -6.33
CA ASP A 45 -10.80 -4.60 -6.30
C ASP A 45 -11.58 -3.77 -5.28
N MET A 46 -10.95 -3.35 -4.18
CA MET A 46 -11.63 -2.55 -3.14
C MET A 46 -11.73 -1.07 -3.50
N ILE A 47 -10.75 -0.50 -4.23
CA ILE A 47 -10.72 0.94 -4.55
C ILE A 47 -11.95 1.41 -5.35
N PRO A 48 -12.43 0.74 -6.42
CA PRO A 48 -13.58 1.17 -7.20
C PRO A 48 -14.85 1.23 -6.33
N THR A 49 -15.05 0.22 -5.48
CA THR A 49 -16.19 0.15 -4.56
C THR A 49 -16.18 1.31 -3.56
N ALA A 50 -15.00 1.60 -2.99
CA ALA A 50 -14.84 2.74 -2.07
C ALA A 50 -15.05 4.09 -2.77
N SER A 51 -14.59 4.24 -4.02
CA SER A 51 -14.77 5.48 -4.79
C SER A 51 -16.24 5.78 -5.07
N MET A 52 -17.04 4.76 -5.42
CA MET A 52 -18.49 4.89 -5.60
C MET A 52 -19.17 5.32 -4.30
N LEU A 53 -18.77 4.74 -3.17
CA LEU A 53 -19.32 5.11 -1.87
C LEU A 53 -19.01 6.57 -1.50
N LEU A 54 -17.80 7.04 -1.77
CA LEU A 54 -17.39 8.43 -1.52
C LEU A 54 -18.14 9.44 -2.39
N VAL A 55 -18.43 9.11 -3.66
CA VAL A 55 -19.26 9.95 -4.53
C VAL A 55 -20.69 10.07 -3.99
N VAL A 56 -21.28 8.95 -3.59
CA VAL A 56 -22.64 8.93 -3.00
C VAL A 56 -22.66 9.72 -1.70
N LEU A 57 -21.71 9.49 -0.79
CA LEU A 57 -21.59 10.25 0.45
C LEU A 57 -21.41 11.74 0.20
N GLY A 58 -20.58 12.14 -0.77
CA GLY A 58 -20.42 13.55 -1.14
C GLY A 58 -21.73 14.19 -1.58
N SER A 59 -22.52 13.49 -2.40
CA SER A 59 -23.84 13.97 -2.85
C SER A 59 -24.85 14.12 -1.71
N VAL A 60 -24.90 13.16 -0.79
CA VAL A 60 -25.79 13.18 0.39
C VAL A 60 -25.36 14.26 1.37
N LEU A 61 -24.06 14.40 1.63
CA LEU A 61 -23.52 15.43 2.51
C LEU A 61 -23.86 16.82 1.97
N TYR A 62 -23.68 17.05 0.67
CA TYR A 62 -24.04 18.31 0.04
C TYR A 62 -25.55 18.60 0.15
N GLY A 63 -26.39 17.59 -0.10
CA GLY A 63 -27.84 17.69 0.07
C GLY A 63 -28.23 18.03 1.51
N SER A 64 -27.69 17.29 2.48
CA SER A 64 -27.94 17.50 3.89
C SER A 64 -27.51 18.90 4.36
N ALA A 65 -26.37 19.39 3.86
CA ALA A 65 -25.83 20.69 4.23
C ALA A 65 -26.75 21.86 3.81
N GLN A 66 -27.55 21.66 2.76
CA GLN A 66 -28.52 22.66 2.31
C GLN A 66 -29.84 22.58 3.06
N LEU A 67 -30.23 21.40 3.55
CA LEU A 67 -31.50 21.20 4.26
C LEU A 67 -31.49 21.77 5.68
N PHE A 68 -30.33 21.82 6.34
CA PHE A 68 -30.27 22.14 7.76
C PHE A 68 -30.39 23.63 8.14
N GLY A 69 -30.61 24.56 7.19
CA GLY A 69 -30.96 25.96 7.45
C GLY A 69 -29.91 26.83 8.18
N ASN A 70 -28.96 26.22 8.88
CA ASN A 70 -27.93 26.88 9.67
C ASN A 70 -26.74 27.24 8.76
N ALA A 71 -26.34 28.52 8.79
CA ALA A 71 -25.24 29.03 7.97
C ALA A 71 -23.91 28.29 8.20
N GLU A 72 -23.64 27.84 9.42
CA GLU A 72 -22.42 27.10 9.77
C GLU A 72 -22.32 25.73 9.09
N ILE A 73 -23.44 24.99 9.05
CA ILE A 73 -23.50 23.63 8.49
C ILE A 73 -23.42 23.68 6.97
N ARG A 74 -24.01 24.69 6.32
CA ARG A 74 -23.92 24.89 4.87
C ARG A 74 -22.48 25.16 4.41
N ALA A 75 -21.73 25.95 5.18
CA ALA A 75 -20.32 26.24 4.89
C ALA A 75 -19.45 24.99 5.04
N LYS A 76 -19.51 24.31 6.19
CA LYS A 76 -18.69 23.11 6.46
C LYS A 76 -19.08 21.94 5.55
N GLY A 77 -20.38 21.71 5.35
CA GLY A 77 -20.88 20.58 4.55
C GLY A 77 -20.45 20.65 3.07
N SER A 78 -20.33 21.84 2.50
CA SER A 78 -19.81 22.00 1.14
C SER A 78 -18.34 21.57 1.02
N VAL A 79 -17.52 21.89 2.02
CA VAL A 79 -16.10 21.49 2.07
C VAL A 79 -15.96 19.97 2.18
N TRP A 80 -16.79 19.34 3.01
CA TRP A 80 -16.76 17.89 3.23
C TRP A 80 -17.23 17.12 1.98
N ALA A 81 -18.26 17.63 1.29
CA ALA A 81 -18.70 17.08 0.03
C ALA A 81 -17.59 17.16 -1.03
N THR A 82 -16.90 18.30 -1.14
CA THR A 82 -15.77 18.43 -2.08
C THR A 82 -14.61 17.52 -1.73
N SER A 83 -14.28 17.31 -0.45
CA SER A 83 -13.19 16.40 -0.06
C SER A 83 -13.52 14.93 -0.37
N CYS A 84 -14.80 14.53 -0.26
CA CYS A 84 -15.21 13.19 -0.64
C CYS A 84 -15.09 12.96 -2.16
N ILE A 85 -15.52 13.93 -2.96
CA ILE A 85 -15.45 13.85 -4.42
C ILE A 85 -14.00 13.88 -4.91
N THR A 86 -13.17 14.78 -4.38
CA THR A 86 -11.75 14.85 -4.77
C THR A 86 -10.98 13.59 -4.33
N GLY A 87 -11.27 13.05 -3.14
CA GLY A 87 -10.70 11.79 -2.68
C GLY A 87 -11.09 10.60 -3.56
N ALA A 88 -12.34 10.54 -4.02
CA ALA A 88 -12.80 9.50 -4.96
C ALA A 88 -12.08 9.59 -6.31
N ILE A 89 -11.97 10.78 -6.88
CA ILE A 89 -11.29 11.01 -8.17
C ILE A 89 -9.80 10.70 -8.05
N LEU A 90 -9.12 11.19 -7.01
CA LEU A 90 -7.70 10.92 -6.79
C LEU A 90 -7.43 9.43 -6.57
N GLY A 91 -8.28 8.74 -5.81
CA GLY A 91 -8.16 7.29 -5.59
C GLY A 91 -8.25 6.50 -6.90
N LEU A 92 -9.18 6.87 -7.79
CA LEU A 92 -9.34 6.24 -9.10
C LEU A 92 -8.11 6.49 -10.01
N ILE A 93 -7.58 7.72 -10.01
CA ILE A 93 -6.39 8.07 -10.79
C ILE A 93 -5.18 7.31 -10.27
N ILE A 94 -4.98 7.24 -8.95
CA ILE A 94 -3.85 6.50 -8.38
C ILE A 94 -3.95 5.01 -8.72
N ALA A 95 -5.14 4.41 -8.62
CA ALA A 95 -5.34 2.99 -8.93
C ALA A 95 -4.98 2.61 -10.38
N THR A 96 -5.18 3.54 -11.32
CA THR A 96 -4.89 3.31 -12.75
C THR A 96 -3.45 3.63 -13.12
N VAL A 97 -2.84 4.65 -12.49
CA VAL A 97 -1.48 5.11 -12.83
C VAL A 97 -0.39 4.40 -12.02
N ALA A 98 -0.69 3.89 -10.83
CA ALA A 98 0.27 3.20 -9.97
C ALA A 98 0.99 2.01 -10.63
N PRO A 99 0.34 1.05 -11.33
CA PRO A 99 1.04 -0.06 -11.95
C PRO A 99 2.02 0.38 -13.05
N ASP A 100 1.70 1.43 -13.81
CA ASP A 100 2.57 1.97 -14.85
C ASP A 100 3.87 2.56 -14.27
N ILE A 101 3.77 3.30 -13.15
CA ILE A 101 4.92 3.89 -12.47
C ILE A 101 5.78 2.79 -11.84
N LEU A 102 5.15 1.81 -11.20
CA LEU A 102 5.87 0.69 -10.56
C LEU A 102 6.55 -0.20 -11.61
N GLY A 103 5.91 -0.44 -12.76
CA GLY A 103 6.51 -1.19 -13.87
C GLY A 103 7.76 -0.53 -14.44
N GLN A 104 7.78 0.81 -14.50
CA GLN A 104 8.97 1.55 -14.94
C GLN A 104 10.11 1.52 -13.92
N LEU A 105 9.80 1.47 -12.62
CA LEU A 105 10.80 1.45 -11.55
C LEU A 105 11.35 0.05 -11.26
N ALA A 106 10.51 -0.98 -11.37
CA ALA A 106 10.88 -2.37 -11.10
C ALA A 106 11.56 -3.06 -12.30
N GLY A 107 11.53 -2.44 -13.49
CA GLY A 107 12.10 -3.01 -14.72
C GLY A 107 11.39 -4.28 -15.23
N THR A 108 10.30 -4.66 -14.58
CA THR A 108 9.42 -5.78 -14.93
C THR A 108 7.97 -5.32 -14.79
N PRO A 109 7.05 -5.75 -15.67
CA PRO A 109 5.64 -5.41 -15.54
C PRO A 109 5.09 -6.08 -14.27
N VAL A 110 4.82 -5.27 -13.25
CA VAL A 110 4.06 -5.70 -12.07
C VAL A 110 2.59 -5.65 -12.46
N ASN A 111 2.04 -6.82 -12.80
CA ASN A 111 0.61 -6.98 -12.98
C ASN A 111 -0.05 -7.07 -11.61
N CYS A 112 -0.53 -5.91 -11.17
CA CYS A 112 -1.77 -5.82 -10.43
C CYS A 112 -2.85 -5.48 -11.49
#